data_AF-A0A259LVS7-F1
#
_entry.id   AF-A0A259LVS7-F1
#
_cell.length_a   1.000
_cell.length_b   1.000
_cell.length_c   1.000
_cell.angle_alpha   90.00
_cell.angle_beta   90.00
_cell.angle_gamma   90.00
#
_symmetry.space_group_name_H-M   'P 1'
#
loop_
_entity.id
_entity.type
_entity.pdbx_description
1 polymer ?
#
loop_
_entity_poly.entity_id
_entity_poly.type
_entity_poly.pdbx_seq_one_letter_code
_entity_poly.pdbx_strand_id
1 'polypeptide(L)' 'MGQKVNPIGMRLQVNRTWDSRWYADTKDYGNLLLEDLKIRKFIKEEAKQAGIA' A
#
# COMPACT_ATOMS: atom_id res chain seq x y z
N MET A 1 -14.35 -12.50 -23.34
CA MET A 1 -13.06 -12.21 -22.68
C MET A 1 -13.36 -11.68 -21.28
N GLY A 2 -13.16 -12.50 -20.24
CA GLY A 2 -13.58 -12.16 -18.87
C GLY A 2 -12.64 -11.17 -18.19
N GLN A 3 -13.21 -10.30 -17.34
CA GLN A 3 -12.45 -9.40 -16.49
C GLN A 3 -11.68 -10.23 -15.44
N LYS A 4 -10.35 -10.17 -15.46
CA LYS A 4 -9.50 -10.87 -14.50
C LYS A 4 -9.35 -10.04 -13.22
N VAL A 5 -9.50 -10.69 -12.08
CA VAL A 5 -9.32 -10.07 -10.75
C VAL A 5 -7.84 -9.82 -10.47
N ASN A 6 -7.53 -8.79 -9.68
CA ASN A 6 -6.18 -8.53 -9.21
C ASN A 6 -5.70 -9.67 -8.28
N PRO A 7 -4.65 -10.42 -8.67
CA PRO A 7 -4.20 -11.57 -7.89
C PRO A 7 -3.53 -11.19 -6.57
N ILE A 8 -3.13 -9.93 -6.36
CA ILE A 8 -2.57 -9.44 -5.10
C ILE A 8 -3.69 -9.30 -4.06
N GLY A 9 -4.78 -8.62 -4.44
CA GLY A 9 -5.95 -8.45 -3.58
C GLY A 9 -6.63 -9.77 -3.25
N MET A 10 -6.78 -10.65 -4.25
CA MET A 10 -7.37 -11.99 -4.06
C MET A 10 -6.61 -12.87 -3.06
N ARG A 11 -5.31 -12.63 -2.88
CA ARG A 11 -4.41 -13.45 -2.05
C ARG A 11 -4.11 -12.85 -0.68
N LEU A 12 -4.67 -11.69 -0.39
CA LEU A 12 -4.46 -10.97 0.85
C LEU A 12 -5.05 -11.79 2.03
N GLN A 13 -4.30 -11.92 3.12
CA GLN A 13 -4.58 -12.80 4.27
C GLN A 13 -4.65 -14.31 4.00
N VAL A 14 -4.48 -14.77 2.75
CA VAL A 14 -4.37 -16.20 2.42
C VAL A 14 -2.90 -16.64 2.37
N ASN A 15 -2.12 -16.00 1.49
CA ASN A 15 -0.68 -16.26 1.36
C ASN A 15 0.16 -14.98 1.20
N ARG A 16 -0.46 -13.80 1.28
CA ARG A 16 0.22 -12.50 1.30
C ARG A 16 -0.34 -11.59 2.40
N THR A 17 0.53 -10.82 3.04
CA THR A 17 0.16 -9.85 4.08
C THR A 17 0.02 -8.43 3.52
N TRP A 18 -0.58 -7.55 4.32
CA TRP A 18 -0.64 -6.12 4.04
C TRP A 18 0.76 -5.50 3.96
N ASP A 19 0.98 -4.62 2.98
CA ASP A 19 2.23 -3.87 2.85
C ASP A 19 2.33 -2.74 3.90
N SER A 20 1.20 -2.16 4.34
CA SER A 20 1.10 -1.24 5.49
C SER A 20 0.31 -1.91 6.61
N ARG A 21 0.90 -2.04 7.81
CA ARG A 21 0.26 -2.65 8.98
C ARG A 21 0.25 -1.67 10.14
N TRP A 22 -0.88 -0.99 10.33
CA TRP A 22 -1.12 -0.05 11.42
C TRP A 22 -2.62 -0.02 11.72
N TYR A 23 -2.98 0.50 12.90
CA TYR A 23 -4.36 0.70 13.33
C TYR A 23 -4.58 2.17 13.62
N ALA A 24 -5.76 2.69 13.30
CA ALA A 24 -6.16 4.05 13.64
C ALA A 24 -7.65 4.11 13.91
N ASP A 25 -8.05 5.06 14.74
CA ASP A 25 -9.45 5.39 14.95
C ASP A 25 -10.06 6.03 13.69
N THR A 26 -11.38 5.90 13.55
CA THR A 26 -12.13 6.33 12.34
C THR A 26 -11.89 7.80 11.98
N LYS A 27 -11.65 8.66 12.96
CA LYS A 27 -11.38 10.09 12.75
C LYS A 27 -10.02 10.35 12.10
N ASP A 28 -9.01 9.53 12.44
CA ASP A 28 -7.62 9.77 12.06
C ASP A 28 -7.19 8.92 10.86
N TYR A 29 -7.93 7.84 10.55
CA TYR A 29 -7.63 6.93 9.45
C TYR A 29 -7.42 7.65 8.11
N GLY A 30 -8.29 8.62 7.77
CA GLY A 30 -8.19 9.34 6.50
C GLY A 30 -6.91 10.17 6.37
N ASN A 31 -6.51 10.85 7.45
CA ASN A 31 -5.31 11.67 7.48
C ASN A 31 -4.05 10.79 7.40
N LEU A 32 -4.02 9.72 8.20
CA LEU A 32 -2.90 8.78 8.23
C LEU A 32 -2.72 8.04 6.90
N LEU A 33 -3.82 7.68 6.22
CA LEU A 33 -3.76 7.08 4.90
C LEU A 33 -3.18 8.04 3.86
N LEU A 34 -3.59 9.31 3.89
CA LEU A 34 -3.07 10.33 2.98
C LEU A 34 -1.58 10.55 3.20
N GLU A 35 -1.14 10.56 4.46
CA GLU A 35 0.27 10.68 4.82
C GLU A 35 1.09 9.47 4.35
N ASP A 36 0.61 8.24 4.56
CA ASP A 36 1.27 7.01 4.08
C ASP A 36 1.46 7.03 2.55
N LEU A 37 0.45 7.50 1.80
CA LEU A 37 0.57 7.65 0.35
C LEU A 37 1.62 8.68 -0.06
N LYS A 38 1.73 9.81 0.66
CA LYS A 38 2.75 10.85 0.41
C LYS A 38 4.14 10.32 0.70
N ILE A 39 4.34 9.62 1.82
CA ILE A 39 5.62 9.02 2.20
C ILE A 39 6.07 8.01 1.14
N ARG A 40 5.18 7.11 0.72
CA ARG A 40 5.46 6.12 -0.33
C ARG A 40 5.85 6.77 -1.65
N LYS A 41 5.18 7.87 -2.03
CA LYS A 41 5.52 8.61 -3.25
C LYS A 41 6.90 9.26 -3.14
N PHE A 42 7.18 9.94 -2.02
CA PHE A 42 8.45 10.59 -1.76
C PHE A 42 9.62 9.60 -1.81
N ILE A 43 9.50 8.44 -1.15
CA ILE A 43 10.54 7.40 -1.15
C ILE A 43 10.78 6.88 -2.57
N LYS A 44 9.73 6.66 -3.36
CA LYS A 44 9.87 6.18 -4.74
C LYS A 44 10.54 7.19 -5.67
N GLU A 45 10.36 8.49 -5.42
CA GLU A 45 10.99 9.55 -6.20
C GLU A 45 12.47 9.73 -5.80
N GLU A 46 12.74 9.86 -4.51
CA GLU A 46 14.08 10.16 -3.99
C GLU A 46 15.02 8.94 -4.11
N ALA A 47 14.54 7.75 -3.74
CA ALA A 47 15.34 6.53 -3.71
C ALA A 47 15.18 5.69 -4.98
N LYS A 48 14.88 6.33 -6.13
CA LYS A 48 14.73 5.64 -7.41
C LYS A 48 15.98 4.87 -7.85
N GLN A 49 17.16 5.41 -7.53
CA GLN A 49 18.45 4.77 -7.83
C GLN A 49 18.79 3.61 -6.89
N ALA A 50 18.09 3.48 -5.76
CA ALA A 50 18.30 2.40 -4.80
C ALA A 50 17.63 1.08 -5.23
N GLY A 51 16.90 1.06 -6.35
CA GLY A 51 16.28 -0.16 -6.90
C GLY A 51 15.15 -0.72 -6.03
N ILE A 52 14.44 0.15 -5.31
CA ILE A 52 13.33 -0.23 -4.44
C ILE A 52 12.14 -0.68 -5.31
N ALA A 53 11.72 -1.94 -5.15
CA ALA A 53 10.60 -2.58 -5.86
C ALA A 53 9.25 -2.33 -5.17
#